data_AF-A0A934QA25-F1
#
_entry.id   AF-A0A934QA25-F1
#
_cell.length_a   1.000
_cell.length_b   1.000
_cell.length_c   1.000
_cell.angle_alpha   90.00
_cell.angle_beta   90.00
_cell.angle_gamma   90.00
#
_symmetry.space_group_name_H-M   'P 1'
#
loop_
_entity.id
_entity.type
_entity.pdbx_description
1 polymer ?
#
loop_
_entity_poly.entity_id
_entity_poly.type
_entity_poly.pdbx_seq_one_letter_code
_entity_poly.pdbx_strand_id
1 'polypeptide(L)'
;MTLNFVVGETEKHSVIFGYDKFFGRVSLLIDGKPYAGAMISGKTGSLKRWEFDVGETERHRVRIEKRHAPLFGAFLPQPIVAFVDNHRVAEDTA
;
A
#
# COMPACT_ATOMS: atom_id res chain seq x y z
N MET A 1 -9.70 4.77 1.46
CA MET A 1 -9.26 3.79 0.44
C MET A 1 -8.66 2.63 1.20
N THR A 2 -9.05 1.41 0.87
CA THR A 2 -8.66 0.22 1.61
C THR A 2 -8.27 -0.89 0.66
N LEU A 3 -7.07 -1.44 0.83
CA LEU A 3 -6.59 -2.63 0.13
C LEU A 3 -6.55 -3.80 1.11
N ASN A 4 -6.99 -4.96 0.65
CA ASN A 4 -6.88 -6.23 1.36
C ASN A 4 -6.34 -7.28 0.40
N PHE A 5 -5.19 -7.88 0.72
CA PHE A 5 -4.55 -8.90 -0.10
C PHE A 5 -3.74 -9.87 0.76
N VAL A 6 -3.49 -11.05 0.21
CA VAL A 6 -2.65 -12.08 0.83
C VAL A 6 -1.27 -12.06 0.19
N VAL A 7 -0.24 -12.27 1.00
CA VAL A 7 1.17 -12.36 0.60
C VAL A 7 1.69 -13.74 0.98
N GLY A 8 2.46 -14.37 0.09
CA GLY A 8 3.04 -15.70 0.29
C GLY A 8 2.19 -16.85 -0.25
N GLU A 9 2.87 -17.96 -0.57
CA GLU A 9 2.24 -19.20 -1.03
C GLU A 9 2.14 -20.23 0.09
N THR A 10 3.24 -20.45 0.82
CA THR A 10 3.31 -21.41 1.93
C THR A 10 3.08 -20.70 3.26
N GLU A 11 3.74 -19.56 3.47
CA GLU A 11 3.60 -18.69 4.63
C GLU A 11 2.66 -17.51 4.29
N LYS A 12 1.35 -17.74 4.42
CA LYS A 12 0.34 -16.75 4.04
C LYS A 12 0.12 -15.71 5.11
N HIS A 13 0.25 -14.44 4.72
CA HIS A 13 -0.05 -13.28 5.57
C HIS A 13 -1.13 -12.40 4.95
N SER A 14 -2.11 -11.98 5.77
CA SER A 14 -3.14 -11.04 5.38
C SER A 14 -2.66 -9.62 5.59
N VAL A 15 -2.65 -8.82 4.53
CA VAL A 15 -2.25 -7.41 4.57
C VAL A 15 -3.46 -6.53 4.34
N ILE A 16 -3.73 -5.63 5.29
CA ILE A 16 -4.76 -4.60 5.19
C ILE A 16 -4.07 -3.25 5.21
N PHE A 17 -4.25 -2.48 4.15
CA PHE A 17 -3.76 -1.11 4.06
C PHE A 17 -4.93 -0.14 3.95
N GLY A 18 -4.98 0.85 4.84
CA GLY A 18 -5.96 1.92 4.81
C GLY A 18 -5.29 3.28 4.62
N TYR A 19 -5.79 4.07 3.67
CA TYR A 19 -5.43 5.46 3.48
C TYR A 19 -6.65 6.38 3.63
N ASP A 20 -6.54 7.32 4.56
CA ASP A 20 -7.48 8.40 4.77
C ASP A 20 -7.06 9.62 3.95
N LYS A 21 -7.86 9.98 2.95
CA LYS A 21 -7.58 11.13 2.08
C LYS A 21 -7.88 12.48 2.73
N PHE A 22 -8.75 12.52 3.74
CA PHE A 22 -9.12 13.75 4.44
C PHE A 22 -8.06 14.16 5.45
N PHE A 23 -7.49 13.18 6.15
CA PHE A 23 -6.47 13.42 7.18
C PHE A 23 -5.05 13.01 6.77
N GLY A 24 -4.87 12.39 5.60
CA GLY A 24 -3.59 11.87 5.13
C GLY A 24 -3.02 10.72 5.97
N ARG A 25 -3.84 10.10 6.84
CA ARG A 25 -3.42 9.03 7.74
C ARG A 25 -3.31 7.70 7.01
N VAL A 26 -2.32 6.91 7.42
CA VAL A 26 -2.07 5.56 6.92
C VAL A 26 -2.24 4.59 8.06
N SER A 27 -2.88 3.46 7.77
CA SER A 27 -2.97 2.30 8.64
C SER A 27 -2.50 1.08 7.86
N LEU A 28 -1.68 0.26 8.48
CA LEU A 28 -1.19 -0.98 7.90
C LEU A 28 -1.30 -2.06 8.97
N LEU A 29 -2.00 -3.15 8.63
CA LEU A 29 -2.16 -4.31 9.47
C LEU A 29 -1.64 -5.54 8.73
N ILE A 30 -0.84 -6.34 9.44
CA ILE A 30 -0.38 -7.66 8.98
C ILE A 30 -0.96 -8.67 9.97
N ASP A 31 -1.79 -9.60 9.48
CA ASP A 31 -2.55 -10.56 10.29
C ASP A 31 -3.33 -9.91 11.44
N GLY A 32 -3.92 -8.74 11.17
CA GLY A 32 -4.68 -7.96 12.14
C GLY A 32 -3.83 -7.19 13.17
N LYS A 33 -2.49 -7.28 13.11
CA LYS A 33 -1.59 -6.53 13.99
C LYS A 33 -1.10 -5.25 13.31
N PRO A 34 -1.12 -4.09 14.00
CA PRO A 34 -0.57 -2.86 13.45
C PRO A 34 0.92 -3.00 13.11
N TYR A 35 1.30 -2.57 11.92
CA TYR A 35 2.69 -2.58 11.47
C TYR A 35 3.17 -1.14 11.20
N ALA A 36 4.18 -0.72 11.98
CA ALA A 36 4.76 0.61 11.90
C ALA A 36 6.08 0.67 11.13
N GLY A 37 6.59 -0.48 10.64
CA GLY A 37 7.91 -0.59 10.00
C GLY A 37 7.98 -0.16 8.53
N ALA A 38 6.89 0.37 7.96
CA ALA A 38 6.86 0.69 6.53
C ALA A 38 7.71 1.94 6.23
N MET A 39 8.64 1.80 5.29
CA MET A 39 9.43 2.92 4.79
C MET A 39 8.61 3.73 3.78
N ILE A 40 8.52 5.03 3.99
CA ILE A 40 7.81 5.95 3.09
C ILE A 40 8.84 6.58 2.15
N SER A 41 8.61 6.47 0.84
CA SER A 41 9.45 7.09 -0.19
C SER A 41 8.61 7.76 -1.28
N GLY A 42 9.21 8.69 -2.02
CA GLY A 42 8.54 9.41 -3.10
C GLY A 42 8.96 10.88 -3.22
N LYS A 43 8.70 11.49 -4.38
CA LYS A 43 8.86 12.94 -4.57
C LYS A 43 7.59 13.65 -4.09
N THR A 44 7.76 14.70 -3.29
CA THR A 44 6.68 15.61 -2.89
C THR A 44 5.86 16.03 -4.11
N GLY A 45 4.57 15.66 -4.17
CA GLY A 45 3.61 16.15 -5.17
C GLY A 45 3.09 15.16 -6.21
N SER A 46 3.67 13.97 -6.41
CA SER A 46 3.21 13.07 -7.49
C SER A 46 2.98 11.61 -7.11
N LEU A 47 3.83 11.04 -6.24
CA LEU A 47 3.77 9.64 -5.88
C LEU A 47 4.18 9.45 -4.42
N LYS A 48 3.30 8.83 -3.63
CA LYS A 48 3.64 8.28 -2.32
C LYS A 48 3.80 6.77 -2.44
N ARG A 49 4.89 6.26 -1.88
CA ARG A 49 5.21 4.84 -1.86
C ARG A 49 5.44 4.39 -0.43
N TRP A 50 4.89 3.23 -0.10
CA TRP A 50 5.15 2.51 1.14
C TRP A 50 5.79 1.18 0.79
N GLU A 51 6.93 0.87 1.38
CA GLU A 51 7.63 -0.39 1.17
C GLU A 51 7.93 -1.07 2.50
N PHE A 52 7.70 -2.38 2.54
CA PHE A 52 7.96 -3.22 3.71
C PHE A 52 8.08 -4.68 3.28
N ASP A 53 8.68 -5.49 4.13
CA ASP A 53 8.81 -6.93 3.91
C ASP A 53 7.79 -7.67 4.77
N VAL A 54 7.21 -8.74 4.24
CA VAL A 54 6.23 -9.61 4.92
C VAL A 54 6.72 -11.04 4.88
N GLY A 55 6.59 -11.76 6.00
CA GLY A 55 7.06 -13.13 6.19
C GLY A 55 8.37 -13.25 6.97
N GLU A 56 8.57 -14.40 7.59
CA GLU A 56 9.80 -14.75 8.30
C GLU A 56 10.68 -15.68 7.46
N THR A 57 10.10 -16.78 6.97
CA THR A 57 10.81 -17.78 6.15
C THR A 57 10.62 -17.49 4.67
N GLU A 58 9.39 -17.18 4.27
CA GLU A 58 9.03 -16.80 2.90
C GLU A 58 8.87 -15.28 2.82
N ARG A 59 9.98 -14.58 2.60
CA ARG A 59 10.00 -13.11 2.59
C ARG A 59 9.61 -12.53 1.25
N HIS A 60 8.60 -11.68 1.26
CA HIS A 60 8.14 -10.96 0.09
C HIS A 60 8.24 -9.44 0.27
N ARG A 61 8.66 -8.75 -0.79
CA ARG A 61 8.71 -7.29 -0.81
C ARG A 61 7.34 -6.75 -1.19
N VAL A 62 6.69 -6.08 -0.26
CA VAL A 62 5.42 -5.40 -0.50
C VAL A 62 5.68 -3.93 -0.80
N ARG A 63 5.06 -3.46 -1.88
CA ARG A 63 5.08 -2.05 -2.28
C ARG A 63 3.67 -1.57 -2.51
N ILE A 64 3.29 -0.48 -1.86
CA ILE A 64 2.02 0.20 -2.07
C ILE A 64 2.31 1.56 -2.67
N GLU A 65 1.63 1.90 -3.75
CA GLU A 65 1.79 3.16 -4.46
C GLU A 65 0.47 3.91 -4.52
N LYS A 66 0.50 5.18 -4.11
CA LYS A 66 -0.60 6.12 -4.34
C LYS A 66 -0.10 7.27 -5.20
N ARG A 67 -0.74 7.45 -6.36
CA ARG A 67 -0.52 8.65 -7.19
C ARG A 67 -1.39 9.80 -6.69
N HIS A 68 -0.83 11.00 -6.71
CA HIS A 68 -1.57 12.23 -6.48
C HIS A 68 -1.86 12.87 -7.84
N ALA A 69 -3.10 13.32 -8.06
CA ALA A 69 -3.39 14.11 -9.24
C ALA A 69 -2.66 15.46 -9.17
N PRO A 70 -2.23 16.03 -10.32
CA PRO A 70 -1.73 17.39 -10.35
C PRO A 70 -2.80 18.39 -9.88
N LEU A 71 -2.38 19.57 -9.41
CA LEU A 71 -3.20 20.61 -8.75
C LEU A 71 -4.54 20.99 -9.42
N PHE A 72 -4.76 20.65 -10.69
CA PHE A 72 -6.00 20.93 -11.44
C PHE A 72 -6.84 19.67 -11.77
N GLY A 73 -6.42 18.50 -11.31
CA GLY A 73 -7.06 17.19 -11.56
C GLY A 73 -7.70 16.57 -10.33
N ALA A 74 -8.19 17.37 -9.38
CA ALA A 74 -8.75 16.88 -8.10
C ALA A 74 -9.92 15.88 -8.28
N PHE A 75 -10.56 15.85 -9.44
CA PHE A 75 -11.65 14.94 -9.81
C PHE A 75 -11.20 13.71 -10.61
N LEU A 76 -9.91 13.58 -10.93
CA LEU A 76 -9.40 12.39 -11.58
C LEU A 76 -9.32 11.26 -10.56
N PRO A 77 -9.73 10.03 -10.94
CA PRO A 77 -9.53 8.86 -10.11
C PRO A 77 -8.06 8.73 -9.70
N GLN A 78 -7.80 8.57 -8.41
CA GLN A 78 -6.45 8.42 -7.86
C GLN A 78 -6.29 7.00 -7.31
N PRO A 79 -5.84 6.03 -8.14
CA PRO A 79 -5.72 4.66 -7.69
C PRO A 79 -4.63 4.52 -6.62
N ILE A 80 -4.89 3.61 -5.69
CA ILE A 80 -3.88 3.04 -4.82
C ILE A 80 -3.67 1.58 -5.21
N VAL A 81 -2.41 1.20 -5.43
CA VAL A 81 -2.04 -0.09 -6.01
C VAL A 81 -1.06 -0.79 -5.09
N ALA A 82 -1.32 -2.07 -4.79
CA ALA A 82 -0.39 -2.94 -4.06
C ALA A 82 0.33 -3.88 -5.03
N PHE A 83 1.62 -4.07 -4.75
CA PHE A 83 2.52 -4.97 -5.44
C PHE A 83 3.20 -5.91 -4.44
N VAL A 84 3.33 -7.19 -4.81
CA VAL A 84 4.12 -8.21 -4.12
C VAL A 84 5.20 -8.67 -5.10
N ASP A 85 6.47 -8.51 -4.74
CA ASP A 85 7.61 -8.81 -5.61
C ASP A 85 7.48 -8.20 -7.02
N ASN A 86 7.04 -6.95 -7.07
CA ASN A 86 6.73 -6.18 -8.28
C ASN A 86 5.51 -6.65 -9.11
N HIS A 87 4.78 -7.67 -8.67
CA HIS A 87 3.53 -8.10 -9.28
C HIS A 87 2.34 -7.38 -8.64
N ARG A 88 1.48 -6.76 -9.45
CA ARG A 88 0.26 -6.07 -8.96
C ARG A 88 -0.74 -7.10 -8.43
N VAL A 89 -1.11 -6.97 -7.15
CA VAL A 89 -2.02 -7.93 -6.48
C VAL A 89 -3.37 -7.32 -6.09
N ALA A 90 -3.42 -6.00 -5.87
CA ALA A 90 -4.66 -5.31 -5.50
C ALA A 90 -4.64 -3.85 -5.96
N GLU A 91 -5.83 -3.30 -6.20
CA GLU A 91 -6.04 -1.89 -6.49
C GLU A 91 -7.37 -1.42 -5.91
N ASP A 92 -7.40 -0.19 -5.43
CA ASP A 92 -8.59 0.52 -5.00
C ASP A 92 -8.54 1.93 -5.59
N THR A 93 -9.69 2.48 -5.97
CA THR A 93 -9.81 3.78 -6.61
C THR A 93 -10.99 4.51 -6.00
N ALA A 94 -10.78 5.78 -5.66
CA ALA A 94 -11.78 6.67 -5.03
C ALA A 94 -12.09 7.89 -5.89
#